data_AF-A0A834MDF0-F1
#
_entry.id   AF-A0A834MDF0-F1
#
_cell.length_a   1.000
_cell.length_b   1.000
_cell.length_c   1.000
_cell.angle_alpha   90.00
_cell.angle_beta   90.00
_cell.angle_gamma   90.00
#
_symmetry.space_group_name_H-M   'P 1'
#
loop_
_entity.id
_entity.type
_entity.pdbx_description
1 polymer ?
#
loop_
_entity_poly.entity_id
_entity_poly.type
_entity_poly.pdbx_seq_one_letter_code
_entity_poly.pdbx_strand_id
1 'polypeptide(L)'
;MIIRHYQKFSKELVLDTAYDYDNDYNYVDPPKWSAWSEWSECNEDCLKARTRQCLLGTGNSRKNCYGKDTQTMPCPSEMCKSMELTRVKE
;
A
#
# COMPACT_ATOMS: atom_id res chain seq x y z
N MET A 1 8.23 -6.22 -58.99
CA MET A 1 8.62 -4.95 -58.35
C MET A 1 7.66 -4.71 -57.19
N ILE A 2 8.13 -4.91 -55.95
CA ILE A 2 7.31 -4.75 -54.75
C ILE A 2 7.52 -3.31 -54.26
N ILE A 3 6.51 -2.45 -54.43
CA ILE A 3 6.52 -1.10 -53.88
C ILE A 3 6.08 -1.21 -52.42
N ARG A 4 7.02 -1.08 -51.48
CA ARG A 4 6.71 -1.05 -50.05
C ARG A 4 6.17 0.33 -49.68
N HIS A 5 4.88 0.43 -49.40
CA HIS A 5 4.33 1.56 -48.67
C HIS A 5 4.72 1.46 -47.19
N TYR A 6 5.54 2.39 -46.71
CA TYR A 6 5.87 2.54 -45.29
C TYR A 6 4.67 3.16 -44.58
N GLN A 7 3.79 2.35 -43.97
CA GLN A 7 2.83 2.84 -42.99
C GLN A 7 3.46 2.84 -41.61
N LYS A 8 3.36 4.00 -40.94
CA LYS A 8 3.99 4.32 -39.66
C LYS A 8 3.30 3.53 -38.54
N PHE A 9 3.88 2.40 -38.14
CA PHE A 9 3.44 1.63 -36.95
C PHE A 9 3.80 2.41 -35.69
N SER A 10 2.82 3.03 -35.03
CA SER A 10 2.98 3.56 -33.68
C SER A 10 2.61 2.49 -32.66
N LYS A 11 3.65 1.93 -32.03
CA LYS A 11 3.69 1.30 -30.70
C LYS A 11 2.67 0.16 -30.43
N GLU A 12 3.05 -1.07 -30.76
CA GLU A 12 2.53 -2.26 -30.07
C GLU A 12 3.28 -2.46 -28.75
N LEU A 13 2.59 -2.30 -27.63
CA LEU A 13 2.86 -3.07 -26.42
C LEU A 13 1.56 -3.82 -26.14
N VAL A 14 1.55 -5.09 -26.55
CA VAL A 14 0.38 -5.97 -26.50
C VAL A 14 0.08 -6.29 -25.04
N LEU A 15 -1.08 -5.90 -24.54
CA LEU A 15 -1.65 -6.43 -23.29
C LEU A 15 -2.96 -7.13 -23.64
N ASP A 16 -2.86 -8.45 -23.85
CA ASP A 16 -4.01 -9.32 -24.08
C ASP A 16 -4.85 -9.44 -22.79
N THR A 17 -5.84 -8.57 -22.65
CA THR A 17 -7.06 -8.89 -21.91
C THR A 17 -8.24 -8.27 -22.65
N ALA A 18 -9.05 -9.12 -23.29
CA ALA A 18 -10.29 -8.71 -23.94
C ALA A 18 -11.22 -8.05 -22.91
N TYR A 19 -11.30 -6.73 -22.94
CA TYR A 19 -12.33 -5.95 -22.27
C TYR A 19 -13.44 -5.58 -23.28
N ASP A 20 -14.69 -5.75 -22.86
CA ASP A 20 -15.87 -5.34 -23.62
C ASP A 20 -15.85 -3.81 -23.75
N TYR A 21 -15.99 -3.29 -24.96
CA TYR A 21 -15.86 -1.87 -25.28
C TYR A 21 -17.17 -1.15 -24.94
N ASP A 22 -17.39 -0.84 -23.66
CA ASP A 22 -18.42 0.13 -23.24
C ASP A 22 -17.78 1.48 -22.90
N ASN A 23 -18.23 2.50 -23.64
CA ASN A 23 -17.70 3.85 -23.65
C ASN A 23 -18.44 4.69 -22.58
N ASP A 24 -17.96 4.69 -21.34
CA ASP A 24 -18.32 5.66 -20.30
C ASP A 24 -17.06 6.09 -19.54
N TYR A 25 -16.65 7.35 -19.71
CA TYR A 25 -15.40 7.91 -19.22
C TYR A 25 -15.47 8.25 -17.72
N ASN A 26 -15.88 7.29 -16.88
CA ASN A 26 -15.85 7.40 -15.42
C ASN A 26 -14.61 6.68 -14.88
N TYR A 27 -13.48 7.40 -14.85
CA TYR A 27 -12.27 6.93 -14.19
C TYR A 27 -12.49 6.95 -12.66
N VAL A 28 -12.87 5.79 -12.13
CA VAL A 28 -13.02 5.53 -10.70
C VAL A 28 -11.65 5.17 -10.15
N ASP A 29 -11.04 6.07 -9.36
CA ASP A 29 -9.81 5.73 -8.65
C ASP A 29 -10.08 4.55 -7.68
N PRO A 30 -9.26 3.50 -7.67
CA PRO A 30 -9.41 2.44 -6.69
C PRO A 30 -9.02 2.93 -5.29
N PRO A 31 -9.61 2.37 -4.22
CA PRO A 31 -9.20 2.67 -2.85
C PRO A 31 -7.74 2.27 -2.64
N LYS A 32 -6.96 3.15 -2.02
CA LYS A 32 -5.53 2.95 -1.75
C LYS A 32 -5.17 3.32 -0.33
N TRP A 33 -4.17 2.64 0.23
CA TRP A 33 -3.61 3.04 1.51
C TRP A 33 -2.76 4.30 1.36
N SER A 34 -2.85 5.21 2.34
CA SER A 34 -1.85 6.25 2.53
C SER A 34 -0.50 5.64 2.92
N ALA A 35 0.55 6.48 2.93
CA ALA A 35 1.75 6.14 3.67
C ALA A 35 1.41 5.88 5.15
N TRP A 36 2.19 5.02 5.78
CA TRP A 36 2.14 4.86 7.24
C TRP A 36 2.61 6.14 7.92
N SER A 37 2.02 6.44 9.07
CA SER A 37 2.53 7.44 10.00
C SER A 37 3.90 7.02 10.53
N GLU A 38 4.58 7.98 11.16
CA GLU A 38 5.68 7.67 12.06
C GLU A 38 5.22 6.76 13.19
N TRP A 39 6.18 6.02 13.76
CA TRP A 39 5.93 5.22 14.95
C TRP A 39 5.68 6.12 16.16
N SER A 40 4.73 5.74 17.01
CA SER A 40 4.56 6.32 18.33
C SER A 40 5.79 6.06 19.20
N GLU A 41 5.88 6.81 20.29
CA GLU A 41 6.74 6.45 21.41
C GLU A 41 6.34 5.10 22.00
N CYS A 42 7.27 4.50 22.75
CA CYS A 42 7.05 3.25 23.45
C CYS A 42 6.11 3.46 24.62
N ASN A 43 5.05 2.67 24.69
CA ASN A 43 4.14 2.65 25.83
C ASN A 43 4.71 1.80 26.99
N GLU A 44 3.95 1.75 28.09
CA GLU A 44 4.32 0.97 29.29
C GLU A 44 4.46 -0.53 29.02
N ASP A 45 3.74 -1.05 28.02
CA ASP A 45 3.82 -2.45 27.58
C ASP A 45 5.01 -2.73 26.65
N CYS A 46 5.94 -1.78 26.46
CA CYS A 46 7.07 -1.90 25.53
C CYS A 46 6.62 -2.08 24.07
N LEU A 47 5.51 -1.46 23.68
CA LEU A 47 4.96 -1.48 22.32
C LEU A 47 4.95 -0.08 21.71
N LYS A 48 5.16 -0.02 20.40
CA LYS A 48 4.94 1.17 19.57
C LYS A 48 3.94 0.86 18.46
N ALA A 49 3.18 1.86 18.07
CA ALA A 49 2.15 1.75 17.05
C ALA A 49 2.34 2.76 15.93
N ARG A 50 1.84 2.43 14.74
CA ARG A 50 1.69 3.36 13.62
C ARG A 50 0.38 3.11 12.90
N THR A 51 -0.14 4.14 12.24
CA THR A 51 -1.43 4.09 11.56
C THR A 51 -1.31 4.51 10.11
N ARG A 52 -2.29 4.14 9.30
CA ARG A 52 -2.45 4.59 7.91
C ARG A 52 -3.92 4.79 7.62
N GLN A 53 -4.22 5.61 6.63
CA GLN A 53 -5.59 5.94 6.24
C GLN A 53 -5.94 5.26 4.93
N CYS A 54 -7.17 4.76 4.83
CA CYS A 54 -7.70 4.28 3.56
C CYS A 54 -8.23 5.48 2.76
N LEU A 55 -7.54 5.81 1.67
CA LEU A 55 -7.95 6.85 0.74
C LEU A 55 -8.93 6.23 -0.25
N LEU A 56 -10.22 6.49 -0.05
CA LEU A 56 -11.26 6.11 -0.99
C LEU A 56 -11.06 6.90 -2.28
N GLY A 57 -11.06 6.22 -3.43
CA GLY A 57 -10.95 6.90 -4.70
C GLY A 57 -12.28 7.51 -5.16
N THR A 58 -12.26 8.19 -6.29
CA THR A 58 -13.41 8.87 -6.90
C THR A 58 -14.46 7.87 -7.36
N GLY A 59 -15.73 8.28 -7.30
CA GLY A 59 -16.86 7.41 -7.62
C GLY A 59 -17.28 6.54 -6.43
N ASN A 60 -18.47 5.96 -6.51
CA ASN A 60 -19.05 5.11 -5.48
C ASN A 60 -18.32 3.75 -5.39
N SER A 61 -17.00 3.77 -5.22
CA SER A 61 -16.19 2.59 -4.93
C SER A 61 -16.66 2.05 -3.57
N ARG A 62 -17.61 1.12 -3.58
CA ARG A 62 -18.06 0.39 -2.38
C ARG A 62 -16.99 -0.54 -1.82
N LYS A 63 -15.74 -0.41 -2.29
CA LYS A 63 -14.60 -1.23 -1.94
C LYS A 63 -13.76 -0.46 -0.92
N ASN A 64 -13.46 -1.11 0.20
CA ASN A 64 -12.55 -0.60 1.21
C ASN A 64 -11.13 -1.15 0.97
N CYS A 65 -10.13 -0.50 1.55
CA CYS A 65 -8.77 -1.00 1.53
C CYS A 65 -8.68 -2.31 2.31
N TYR A 66 -8.09 -3.34 1.72
CA TYR A 66 -7.87 -4.62 2.40
C TYR A 66 -6.70 -4.51 3.38
N GLY A 67 -6.89 -5.06 4.59
CA GLY A 67 -5.90 -5.10 5.67
C GLY A 67 -6.19 -4.13 6.81
N LYS A 68 -5.29 -4.11 7.81
CA LYS A 68 -5.44 -3.25 9.00
C LYS A 68 -4.93 -1.84 8.73
N ASP A 69 -5.58 -0.87 9.36
CA ASP A 69 -5.22 0.54 9.43
C ASP A 69 -4.18 0.82 10.53
N THR A 70 -4.08 -0.07 11.52
CA THR A 70 -3.15 0.04 12.65
C THR A 70 -2.15 -1.12 12.67
N GLN A 71 -0.90 -0.81 12.98
CA GLN A 71 0.16 -1.80 13.23
C GLN A 71 0.84 -1.52 14.57
N THR A 72 1.12 -2.59 15.32
CA THR A 72 1.83 -2.54 16.61
C THR A 72 3.06 -3.43 16.56
N MET A 73 4.17 -2.99 17.14
CA MET A 73 5.42 -3.75 17.23
C MET A 73 6.11 -3.54 18.59
N PRO A 74 6.97 -4.49 19.02
CA PRO A 74 7.82 -4.32 20.19
C PRO A 74 8.78 -3.15 20.01
N CYS A 75 9.08 -2.49 21.10
CA CYS A 75 10.10 -1.46 21.16
C CYS A 75 11.51 -2.05 21.21
N PRO A 76 12.54 -1.28 20.79
CA PRO A 76 13.92 -1.68 21.00
C PRO A 76 14.19 -1.92 22.49
N SER A 77 15.01 -2.93 22.81
CA SER A 77 15.37 -3.32 24.18
C SER A 77 15.82 -2.13 25.04
N GLU A 78 16.62 -1.24 24.44
CA GLU A 78 17.17 -0.05 25.10
C GLU A 78 16.11 0.94 25.61
N MET A 79 14.91 0.93 25.03
CA MET A 79 13.81 1.83 25.41
C MET A 79 12.87 1.20 26.43
N CYS A 80 12.99 -0.11 26.66
CA CYS A 80 12.11 -0.85 27.55
C CYS A 80 12.79 -1.08 28.88
N LYS A 81 12.34 -0.34 29.90
CA LYS A 81 12.87 -0.38 31.27
C LYS A 81 12.64 -1.72 32.00
N SER A 82 12.05 -2.73 31.35
CA SER A 82 11.63 -3.99 31.96
C SER A 82 12.49 -5.21 31.60
N MET A 83 13.52 -5.08 30.76
CA MET A 83 14.42 -6.21 30.44
C MET A 83 15.76 -6.23 31.21
N GLU A 84 15.95 -5.35 32.20
CA GLU A 84 17.19 -5.29 33.01
C GLU A 84 17.18 -6.19 34.27
N LEU A 85 16.18 -7.07 34.46
CA LEU A 85 16.06 -7.91 35.67
C LEU A 85 16.41 -9.39 35.50
N THR A 86 16.95 -9.83 34.37
CA THR A 86 17.34 -11.25 34.17
C THR A 86 18.82 -11.46 33.82
N ARG A 87 19.70 -10.55 34.23
CA ARG A 87 21.12 -10.90 34.38
C ARG A 87 21.36 -11.42 35.80
N VAL A 88 20.76 -12.58 36.10
CA VAL A 88 21.21 -13.40 37.23
C VAL A 88 22.66 -13.78 36.91
N LYS A 89 23.61 -13.09 37.56
CA LYS A 89 24.99 -13.55 37.65
C LYS A 89 24.96 -14.79 38.54
N GLU A 90 25.14 -15.96 37.95
CA GLU A 90 25.75 -17.09 38.66
C GLU A 90 27.25 -16.84 38.83
#